data_AF-A0A531M4X8-F1
#
_entry.id   AF-A0A531M4X8-F1
#
_cell.length_a   1.000
_cell.length_b   1.000
_cell.length_c   1.000
_cell.angle_alpha   90.00
_cell.angle_beta   90.00
_cell.angle_gamma   90.00
#
_symmetry.space_group_name_H-M   'P 1'
#
loop_
_entity.id
_entity.type
_entity.pdbx_description
1 polymer ?
#
loop_
_entity_poly.entity_id
_entity_poly.type
_entity_poly.pdbx_seq_one_letter_code
_entity_poly.pdbx_strand_id
1 'polypeptide(L)'
;ALRRALRACRYDLVIDAQGLLKSALVARQARAPIAGFDRSSAREPSATLFYDIPYAVPRDLHAIDRTRQLFGLALGYRPDLSTLDSGIVAPMGTIAAIDGKAAFLLHGTSREDKKWPAEDWIGTARLLVERGMTPVTTWSNEREKAVAEAIAKAVPSTV
;
A
#
# COMPACT_ATOMS: atom_id res chain seq x y z
N ALA A 1 -14.20 -2.64 -21.51
CA ALA A 1 -14.67 -1.65 -20.51
C ALA A 1 -13.56 -0.66 -20.13
N LEU A 2 -12.43 -1.11 -19.58
CA LEU A 2 -11.31 -0.26 -19.11
C LEU A 2 -10.85 0.82 -20.10
N ARG A 3 -10.53 0.47 -21.34
CA ARG A 3 -10.10 1.43 -22.37
C ARG A 3 -11.09 2.58 -22.59
N ARG A 4 -12.40 2.29 -22.54
CA ARG A 4 -13.44 3.33 -22.67
C ARG A 4 -13.44 4.22 -21.44
N ALA A 5 -13.34 3.66 -20.23
CA ALA A 5 -13.28 4.41 -18.99
C ALA A 5 -12.05 5.33 -18.93
N LEU A 6 -10.87 4.82 -19.28
CA LEU A 6 -9.63 5.61 -19.34
C LEU A 6 -9.65 6.74 -20.38
N ARG A 7 -10.58 6.68 -21.34
CA ARG A 7 -10.77 7.72 -22.37
C ARG A 7 -12.02 8.55 -22.15
N ALA A 8 -12.77 8.29 -21.08
CA ALA A 8 -13.98 9.05 -20.76
C ALA A 8 -13.63 10.48 -20.30
N CYS A 9 -12.42 10.65 -19.76
CA CYS A 9 -11.84 11.96 -19.43
C CYS A 9 -10.63 12.22 -20.34
N ARG A 10 -10.38 13.49 -20.65
CA ARG A 10 -9.16 13.93 -21.33
C ARG A 10 -8.14 14.33 -20.26
N TYR A 11 -7.11 13.52 -20.09
CA TYR A 11 -6.00 13.84 -19.20
C TYR A 11 -4.99 14.74 -19.91
N ASP A 12 -4.42 15.71 -19.20
CA ASP A 12 -3.29 16.50 -19.68
C ASP A 12 -1.98 15.71 -19.61
N LEU A 13 -1.87 14.82 -18.63
CA LEU A 13 -0.70 13.98 -18.37
C LEU A 13 -1.11 12.69 -17.66
N VAL A 14 -0.45 11.59 -18.01
CA VAL A 14 -0.49 10.32 -17.27
C VAL A 14 0.86 10.09 -16.62
N ILE A 15 0.88 9.76 -15.33
CA ILE A 15 2.12 9.47 -14.60
C ILE A 15 2.13 7.97 -14.26
N ASP A 16 3.02 7.19 -14.90
CA ASP A 16 3.27 5.79 -14.53
C ASP A 16 4.37 5.72 -13.45
N ALA A 17 3.94 5.68 -12.20
CA ALA A 17 4.81 5.52 -11.04
C ALA A 17 5.15 4.06 -10.69
N GLN A 18 4.67 3.08 -11.47
CA GLN A 18 4.97 1.67 -11.22
C GLN A 18 6.23 1.22 -11.97
N GLY A 19 6.45 1.75 -13.19
CA GLY A 19 7.66 1.45 -13.97
C GLY A 19 7.74 0.01 -14.48
N LEU A 20 6.60 -0.61 -14.81
CA LEU A 20 6.49 -1.97 -15.35
C LEU A 20 5.91 -1.94 -16.78
N LEU A 21 6.26 -2.91 -17.62
CA LEU A 21 5.72 -3.01 -18.98
C LEU A 21 4.17 -3.08 -18.97
N LYS A 22 3.61 -3.83 -18.01
CA LYS A 22 2.15 -3.95 -17.87
C LYS A 22 1.47 -2.62 -17.52
N SER A 23 2.06 -1.77 -16.68
CA SER A 23 1.46 -0.46 -16.36
C SER A 23 1.61 0.51 -17.51
N ALA A 24 2.74 0.49 -18.19
CA ALA A 24 2.98 1.31 -19.36
C ALA A 24 1.94 1.04 -20.48
N LEU A 25 1.59 -0.23 -20.69
CA LEU A 25 0.51 -0.61 -21.62
C LEU A 25 -0.88 -0.15 -21.17
N VAL A 26 -1.13 -0.03 -19.86
CA VAL A 26 -2.37 0.57 -19.33
C VAL A 26 -2.36 2.09 -19.54
N ALA A 27 -1.26 2.77 -19.20
CA ALA A 27 -1.10 4.21 -19.38
C ALA A 27 -1.34 4.64 -20.83
N ARG A 28 -0.78 3.91 -21.79
CA ARG A 28 -0.97 4.14 -23.24
C ARG A 28 -2.42 4.09 -23.72
N GLN A 29 -3.31 3.43 -22.97
CA GLN A 29 -4.72 3.40 -23.33
C GLN A 29 -5.43 4.75 -23.12
N ALA A 30 -4.92 5.62 -22.23
CA ALA A 30 -5.51 6.91 -21.91
C ALA A 30 -5.35 7.98 -23.01
N ARG A 31 -4.44 7.79 -23.99
CA ARG A 31 -4.19 8.73 -25.10
C ARG A 31 -3.82 10.16 -24.66
N ALA A 32 -3.01 10.26 -23.61
CA ALA A 32 -2.37 11.50 -23.18
C ALA A 32 -0.86 11.27 -23.06
N PRO A 33 -0.03 12.33 -23.00
CA PRO A 33 1.40 12.20 -22.75
C PRO A 33 1.66 11.39 -21.48
N ILE A 34 2.69 10.55 -21.51
CA ILE A 34 3.03 9.65 -20.41
C ILE A 34 4.38 10.06 -19.83
N ALA A 35 4.36 10.50 -18.58
CA ALA A 35 5.54 10.65 -17.74
C ALA A 35 5.80 9.38 -16.94
N GLY A 36 7.07 9.05 -16.74
CA GLY A 36 7.46 7.89 -15.96
C GLY A 36 8.95 7.92 -15.61
N PHE A 37 9.41 6.87 -14.94
CA PHE A 37 10.83 6.70 -14.66
C PHE A 37 11.63 6.47 -15.94
N ASP A 38 12.85 7.01 -16.01
CA ASP A 38 13.79 6.73 -17.10
C ASP A 38 14.31 5.28 -17.08
N ARG A 39 15.13 4.93 -18.08
CA ARG A 39 15.61 3.56 -18.28
C ARG A 39 16.42 3.03 -17.08
N SER A 40 17.16 3.91 -16.40
CA SER A 40 17.98 3.55 -15.24
C SER A 40 17.17 3.47 -13.94
N SER A 41 16.02 4.16 -13.91
CA SER A 41 15.18 4.36 -12.74
C SER A 41 13.98 3.41 -12.71
N ALA A 42 13.49 2.99 -13.88
CA ALA A 42 12.34 2.09 -13.99
C ALA A 42 12.66 0.69 -13.45
N ARG A 43 11.64 0.01 -12.93
CA ARG A 43 11.77 -1.36 -12.45
C ARG A 43 11.99 -2.34 -13.62
N GLU A 44 11.29 -2.11 -14.73
CA GLU A 44 11.52 -2.78 -16.01
C GLU A 44 11.89 -1.74 -17.07
N PRO A 45 13.16 -1.67 -17.51
CA PRO A 45 13.63 -0.68 -18.49
C PRO A 45 12.88 -0.68 -19.83
N SER A 46 12.16 -1.76 -20.17
CA SER A 46 11.31 -1.83 -21.36
C SER A 46 10.05 -0.98 -21.26
N ALA A 47 9.59 -0.63 -20.05
CA ALA A 47 8.45 0.24 -19.83
C ALA A 47 8.66 1.64 -20.43
N THR A 48 9.92 2.09 -20.48
CA THR A 48 10.26 3.44 -20.95
C THR A 48 10.08 3.64 -22.45
N LEU A 49 9.94 2.56 -23.22
CA LEU A 49 9.61 2.62 -24.66
C LEU A 49 8.21 3.20 -24.90
N PHE A 50 7.39 3.31 -23.85
CA PHE A 50 6.02 3.83 -23.90
C PHE A 50 5.88 5.19 -23.21
N TYR A 51 6.97 5.76 -22.67
CA TYR A 51 6.95 7.05 -22.01
C TYR A 51 7.35 8.14 -22.99
N ASP A 52 6.58 9.23 -23.00
CA ASP A 52 6.91 10.44 -23.75
C ASP A 52 7.92 11.29 -22.97
N ILE A 53 7.85 11.26 -21.63
CA ILE A 53 8.66 12.10 -20.74
C ILE A 53 9.28 11.24 -19.62
N PRO A 54 10.49 10.69 -19.84
CA PRO A 54 11.19 9.93 -18.82
C PRO A 54 11.92 10.85 -17.82
N TYR A 55 11.87 10.50 -16.54
CA TYR A 55 12.55 11.20 -15.45
C TYR A 55 13.51 10.30 -14.68
N ALA A 56 14.72 10.80 -14.44
CA ALA A 56 15.71 10.14 -13.61
C ALA A 56 15.33 10.29 -12.12
N VAL A 57 15.12 9.16 -11.45
CA VAL A 57 14.85 9.10 -10.00
C VAL A 57 15.58 7.88 -9.41
N PRO A 58 16.61 8.10 -8.56
CA PRO A 58 17.47 7.03 -8.05
C PRO A 58 16.68 5.86 -7.43
N ARG A 59 17.16 4.64 -7.65
CA ARG A 59 16.49 3.39 -7.25
C ARG A 59 16.71 3.00 -5.80
N ASP A 60 17.77 3.53 -5.19
CA ASP A 60 18.18 3.33 -3.80
C ASP A 60 17.35 4.15 -2.81
N LEU A 61 16.61 5.14 -3.29
CA LEU A 61 15.66 5.90 -2.48
C LEU A 61 14.46 5.06 -2.02
N HIS A 62 13.88 5.46 -0.89
CA HIS A 62 12.64 4.87 -0.40
C HIS A 62 11.49 5.08 -1.41
N ALA A 63 10.61 4.08 -1.56
CA ALA A 63 9.56 4.09 -2.58
C ALA A 63 8.64 5.33 -2.53
N ILE A 64 8.38 5.84 -1.31
CA ILE A 64 7.60 7.06 -1.10
C ILE A 64 8.31 8.26 -1.74
N ASP A 65 9.58 8.50 -1.39
CA ASP A 65 10.34 9.64 -1.92
C ASP A 65 10.53 9.54 -3.43
N ARG A 66 10.77 8.33 -3.95
CA ARG A 66 10.84 8.09 -5.39
C ARG A 66 9.58 8.53 -6.12
N THR A 67 8.42 8.18 -5.56
CA THR A 67 7.13 8.52 -6.16
C THR A 67 6.88 10.02 -6.07
N ARG A 68 7.18 10.64 -4.92
CA ARG A 68 7.03 12.10 -4.72
C ARG A 68 7.93 12.89 -5.65
N GLN A 69 9.19 12.48 -5.83
CA GLN A 69 10.12 13.10 -6.76
C GLN A 69 9.65 12.96 -8.22
N LEU A 70 9.17 11.78 -8.64
CA LEU A 70 8.61 11.60 -9.97
C LEU A 70 7.45 12.57 -10.24
N PHE A 71 6.53 12.71 -9.27
CA PHE A 71 5.40 13.63 -9.39
C PHE A 71 5.86 15.09 -9.42
N GLY A 72 6.84 15.47 -8.58
CA GLY A 72 7.43 16.81 -8.59
C GLY A 72 8.03 17.17 -9.95
N LEU A 73 8.84 16.26 -10.52
CA LEU A 73 9.42 16.43 -11.84
C LEU A 73 8.36 16.50 -12.93
N ALA A 74 7.39 15.59 -12.91
CA ALA A 74 6.33 15.51 -13.92
C ALA A 74 5.36 16.71 -13.89
N LEU A 75 5.11 17.29 -12.72
CA LEU A 75 4.14 18.38 -12.52
C LEU A 75 4.80 19.75 -12.29
N GLY A 76 6.14 19.83 -12.33
CA GLY A 76 6.87 21.10 -12.25
C GLY A 76 6.95 21.72 -10.86
N TYR A 77 6.95 20.92 -9.79
CA TYR A 77 7.11 21.40 -8.42
C TYR A 77 8.20 20.63 -7.65
N ARG A 78 8.68 21.22 -6.55
CA ARG A 78 9.62 20.55 -5.64
C ARG A 78 8.85 19.99 -4.45
N PRO A 79 8.80 18.65 -4.25
CA PRO A 79 8.11 18.07 -3.11
C PRO A 79 8.89 18.32 -1.81
N ASP A 80 8.18 18.61 -0.71
CA ASP A 80 8.79 18.68 0.63
C ASP A 80 8.99 17.28 1.21
N LEU A 81 10.18 16.72 1.05
CA LEU A 81 10.49 15.37 1.53
C LEU A 81 10.67 15.26 3.06
N SER A 82 10.61 16.36 3.82
CA SER A 82 10.79 16.35 5.27
C SER A 82 9.56 15.86 6.04
N THR A 83 8.37 16.00 5.45
CA THR A 83 7.10 15.57 6.06
C THR A 83 6.47 14.41 5.29
N LEU A 84 5.85 13.48 6.02
CA LEU A 84 5.03 12.42 5.44
C LEU A 84 3.55 12.63 5.79
N ASP A 85 2.75 12.94 4.78
CA ASP A 85 1.29 13.01 4.87
C ASP A 85 0.69 12.15 3.76
N SER A 86 -0.17 11.19 4.14
CA SER A 86 -0.84 10.29 3.19
C SER A 86 -2.10 10.91 2.59
N GLY A 87 -2.65 11.96 3.21
CA GLY A 87 -3.96 12.53 2.86
C GLY A 87 -5.14 11.58 3.06
N ILE A 88 -4.93 10.40 3.67
CA ILE A 88 -5.98 9.41 3.89
C ILE A 88 -6.83 9.84 5.09
N VAL A 89 -8.10 10.12 4.83
CA VAL A 89 -9.11 10.40 5.86
C VAL A 89 -9.89 9.12 6.14
N ALA A 90 -9.98 8.73 7.41
CA ALA A 90 -10.78 7.58 7.81
C ALA A 90 -12.27 7.83 7.46
N PRO A 91 -12.97 6.87 6.84
CA PRO A 91 -14.38 7.02 6.55
C PRO A 91 -15.18 7.23 7.85
N MET A 92 -16.22 8.06 7.78
CA MET A 92 -17.12 8.27 8.92
C MET A 92 -17.91 6.99 9.19
N GLY A 93 -17.66 6.37 10.33
CA GLY A 93 -18.33 5.17 10.79
C GLY A 93 -17.60 4.57 11.98
N THR A 94 -18.35 4.03 12.92
CA THR A 94 -17.78 3.39 14.11
C THR A 94 -17.19 2.04 13.70
N ILE A 95 -15.86 1.91 13.73
CA ILE A 95 -15.26 0.65 14.18
C ILE A 95 -16.01 0.32 15.47
N ALA A 96 -16.56 -0.90 15.60
CA ALA A 96 -17.29 -1.31 16.80
C ALA A 96 -16.55 -0.78 18.02
N ALA A 97 -17.24 -0.01 18.87
CA ALA A 97 -16.58 0.73 19.95
C ALA A 97 -15.84 -0.27 20.83
N ILE A 98 -14.53 -0.35 20.65
CA ILE A 98 -13.66 -1.07 21.56
C ILE A 98 -13.46 -0.11 22.72
N ASP A 99 -14.10 -0.41 23.83
CA ASP A 99 -13.93 0.39 25.04
C ASP A 99 -12.48 0.31 25.51
N GLY A 100 -11.88 1.48 25.73
CA GLY A 100 -10.51 1.59 26.25
C GLY A 100 -9.42 1.46 25.18
N LYS A 101 -8.25 0.96 25.60
CA LYS A 101 -7.06 0.87 24.73
C LYS A 101 -7.12 -0.42 23.91
N ALA A 102 -6.99 -0.31 22.59
CA ALA A 102 -6.97 -1.46 21.69
C ALA A 102 -5.60 -1.62 21.01
N ALA A 103 -5.25 -2.85 20.67
CA ALA A 103 -4.07 -3.17 19.87
C ALA A 103 -4.40 -4.16 18.76
N PHE A 104 -4.19 -3.75 17.51
CA PHE A 104 -4.47 -4.59 16.33
C PHE A 104 -3.29 -5.53 16.04
N LEU A 105 -3.58 -6.82 15.97
CA LEU A 105 -2.64 -7.90 15.65
C LEU A 105 -2.79 -8.29 14.18
N LEU A 106 -2.02 -7.60 13.32
CA LEU A 106 -2.00 -7.85 11.88
C LEU A 106 -1.13 -9.09 11.56
N HIS A 107 -1.70 -10.28 11.77
CA HIS A 107 -1.01 -11.56 11.57
C HIS A 107 -0.99 -12.04 10.10
N GLY A 108 -1.79 -11.43 9.23
CA GLY A 108 -1.88 -11.77 7.81
C GLY A 108 -0.71 -11.25 6.98
N THR A 109 -0.12 -12.10 6.15
CA THR A 109 0.93 -11.74 5.19
C THR A 109 0.90 -12.68 3.98
N SER A 110 1.40 -12.21 2.83
CA SER A 110 1.31 -12.91 1.56
C SER A 110 2.28 -14.07 1.38
N ARG A 111 3.28 -14.21 2.26
CA ARG A 111 4.29 -15.27 2.19
C ARG A 111 4.38 -16.04 3.51
N GLU A 112 4.36 -17.36 3.45
CA GLU A 112 4.39 -18.23 4.63
C GLU A 112 5.64 -18.02 5.49
N ASP A 113 6.81 -17.78 4.88
CA ASP A 113 8.08 -17.55 5.59
C ASP A 113 8.13 -16.23 6.38
N LYS A 114 7.16 -15.33 6.16
CA LYS A 114 7.00 -14.09 6.91
C LYS A 114 5.99 -14.21 8.04
N LYS A 115 5.30 -15.35 8.18
CA LYS A 115 4.30 -15.55 9.23
C LYS A 115 5.00 -15.84 10.55
N TRP A 116 4.47 -15.23 11.60
CA TRP A 116 4.78 -15.64 12.95
C TRP A 116 3.85 -16.78 13.37
N PRO A 117 4.35 -17.76 14.14
CA PRO A 117 3.53 -18.84 14.67
C PRO A 117 2.33 -18.32 15.50
N ALA A 118 1.24 -19.10 15.52
CA ALA A 118 0.01 -18.69 16.20
C ALA A 118 0.21 -18.58 17.73
N GLU A 119 1.06 -19.42 18.30
CA GLU A 119 1.42 -19.41 19.72
C GLU A 119 2.07 -18.10 20.16
N ASP A 120 2.88 -17.47 19.31
CA ASP A 120 3.54 -16.20 19.61
C ASP A 120 2.54 -15.04 19.59
N TRP A 121 1.56 -15.09 18.67
CA TRP A 121 0.42 -14.17 18.68
C TRP A 121 -0.47 -14.35 19.91
N ILE A 122 -0.74 -15.58 20.33
CA ILE A 122 -1.47 -15.89 21.56
C ILE A 122 -0.73 -15.32 22.77
N GLY A 123 0.59 -15.51 22.85
CA GLY A 123 1.43 -14.93 23.90
C GLY A 123 1.36 -13.41 23.93
N THR A 124 1.42 -12.78 22.75
CA THR A 124 1.29 -11.32 22.60
C THR A 124 -0.08 -10.82 23.05
N ALA A 125 -1.16 -11.51 22.68
CA ALA A 125 -2.52 -11.16 23.10
C ALA A 125 -2.70 -11.22 24.62
N ARG A 126 -2.13 -12.24 25.30
CA ARG A 126 -2.13 -12.32 26.77
C ARG A 126 -1.42 -11.13 27.41
N LEU A 127 -0.23 -10.79 26.90
CA LEU A 127 0.57 -9.65 27.39
C LEU A 127 -0.15 -8.30 27.22
N LEU A 128 -0.97 -8.15 26.18
CA LEU A 128 -1.80 -6.97 25.95
C LEU A 128 -2.94 -6.89 26.96
N VAL A 129 -3.64 -8.00 27.21
CA VAL A 129 -4.70 -8.07 28.24
C VAL A 129 -4.15 -7.74 29.62
N GLU A 130 -2.99 -8.28 30.00
CA GLU A 130 -2.31 -7.96 31.26
C GLU A 130 -1.99 -6.46 31.41
N ARG A 131 -1.81 -5.75 30.29
CA ARG A 131 -1.57 -4.29 30.24
C ARG A 131 -2.85 -3.48 30.13
N GLY A 132 -4.02 -4.11 30.28
CA GLY A 132 -5.32 -3.47 30.16
C GLY A 132 -5.66 -3.00 28.75
N MET A 133 -5.14 -3.70 27.73
CA MET A 133 -5.47 -3.45 26.33
C MET A 133 -6.29 -4.60 25.75
N THR A 134 -7.25 -4.28 24.89
CA THR A 134 -8.04 -5.25 24.14
C THR A 134 -7.28 -5.63 22.86
N PRO A 135 -6.84 -6.90 22.71
CA PRO A 135 -6.27 -7.36 21.45
C PRO A 135 -7.37 -7.43 20.38
N VAL A 136 -7.05 -7.03 19.16
CA VAL A 136 -7.97 -7.08 18.01
C VAL A 136 -7.31 -7.84 16.87
N THR A 137 -7.97 -8.85 16.34
CA THR A 137 -7.48 -9.62 15.20
C THR A 137 -8.24 -9.26 13.93
N THR A 138 -7.59 -9.38 12.78
CA THR A 138 -8.20 -9.08 11.48
C THR A 138 -7.89 -10.20 10.50
N TRP A 139 -8.84 -10.52 9.63
CA TRP A 139 -8.63 -11.53 8.61
C TRP A 139 -9.31 -11.13 7.30
N SER A 140 -8.74 -11.59 6.18
CA SER A 140 -9.24 -11.37 4.82
C SER A 140 -9.54 -12.68 4.08
N ASN A 141 -9.16 -13.81 4.66
CA ASN A 141 -9.32 -15.16 4.09
C ASN A 141 -9.38 -16.23 5.19
N GLU A 142 -9.73 -17.46 4.81
CA GLU A 142 -9.95 -18.57 5.75
C GLU A 142 -8.69 -18.96 6.55
N ARG A 143 -7.50 -18.85 5.96
CA ARG A 143 -6.25 -19.19 6.66
C ARG A 143 -5.95 -18.17 7.76
N GLU A 144 -6.14 -16.90 7.47
CA GLU A 144 -6.02 -15.84 8.47
C GLU A 144 -7.09 -15.97 9.55
N LYS A 145 -8.33 -16.29 9.15
CA LYS A 145 -9.44 -16.50 10.08
C LYS A 145 -9.13 -17.61 11.09
N ALA A 146 -8.55 -18.73 10.65
CA ALA A 146 -8.15 -19.81 11.55
C ALA A 146 -7.12 -19.36 12.61
N VAL A 147 -6.21 -18.45 12.26
CA VAL A 147 -5.25 -17.87 13.21
C VAL A 147 -5.96 -16.92 14.18
N ALA A 148 -6.81 -16.02 13.68
CA ALA A 148 -7.63 -15.12 14.49
C ALA A 148 -8.49 -15.90 15.51
N GLU A 149 -9.17 -16.95 15.06
CA GLU A 149 -9.98 -17.84 15.91
C GLU A 149 -9.13 -18.59 16.94
N ALA A 150 -7.92 -19.04 16.57
CA ALA A 150 -7.01 -19.67 17.52
C ALA A 150 -6.59 -18.70 18.63
N ILE A 151 -6.32 -17.43 18.29
CA ILE A 151 -5.99 -16.38 19.25
C ILE A 151 -7.20 -16.10 20.16
N ALA A 152 -8.37 -15.85 19.58
CA ALA A 152 -9.59 -15.54 20.33
C ALA A 152 -10.02 -16.69 21.25
N LYS A 153 -9.87 -17.95 20.80
CA LYS A 153 -10.14 -19.13 21.61
C LYS A 153 -9.19 -19.23 22.81
N ALA A 154 -7.92 -18.88 22.64
CA ALA A 154 -6.92 -18.94 23.71
C ALA A 154 -6.93 -17.70 24.63
N VAL A 155 -7.45 -16.57 24.15
CA VAL A 155 -7.53 -15.29 24.85
C VAL A 155 -8.92 -14.67 24.58
N PRO A 156 -9.95 -15.04 25.38
CA PRO A 156 -11.35 -14.66 25.13
C PRO A 156 -11.66 -13.16 25.14
N SER A 157 -10.74 -12.33 25.65
CA SER A 157 -10.84 -10.86 25.60
C SER A 157 -10.41 -10.28 24.23
N THR A 158 -9.96 -11.11 23.30
CA THR A 158 -9.61 -10.70 21.93
C THR A 158 -10.88 -10.53 21.11
N VAL A 159 -10.92 -9.44 20.33
CA VAL A 159 -12.00 -9.12 19.39
C VAL A 159 -11.61 -9.48 17.95
#